data_AF-A0A956L4M8-F1
#
_entry.id   AF-A0A956L4M8-F1
#
_cell.length_a   1.000
_cell.length_b   1.000
_cell.length_c   1.000
_cell.angle_alpha   90.00
_cell.angle_beta   90.00
_cell.angle_gamma   90.00
#
_symmetry.space_group_name_H-M   'P 1'
#
loop_
_entity.id
_entity.type
_entity.pdbx_description
1 polymer ?
#
loop_
_entity_poly.entity_id
_entity_poly.type
_entity_poly.pdbx_seq_one_letter_code
_entity_poly.pdbx_strand_id
1 'polypeptide(L)'
;MPPTTTRHLGTLALACGVLVSCPEPESGVGQGPTGGDGGLMASSGTEASGADVDSGFDDTSGAEVPPPPARSYFIAESMDFEGNGCEQTNVNEVTQSLQDDLDDDGWVGARVVDGQTRPADFVDPEVKAFGQDDIKGDAASLAVYAGHGWMDTLAWGTRDATPGVPFDDRCLVEFSGDIRLGAMAGGWAKAVVLLTSCTGRLACYQSTLATSDVTQVFAFDNSPMIWGNAAHRFYRKSADMPSRDAWIAAMDNRPGFGKNSPVTYTRGTSHDQVLELHRTAKLTEIEQIPGQQGTSWYAYTWVDHGLMGDCSPLMDTCVGVDE
;
A
#
# COMPACT_ATOMS: atom_id res chain seq x y z
N MET A 1 8.57 -17.12 -69.28
CA MET A 1 8.10 -18.52 -69.14
C MET A 1 9.14 -19.42 -69.77
N PRO A 2 9.55 -20.59 -69.23
CA PRO A 2 9.27 -21.29 -67.96
C PRO A 2 10.57 -21.47 -67.11
N PRO A 3 10.70 -22.38 -66.10
CA PRO A 3 9.70 -23.11 -65.32
C PRO A 3 9.75 -22.86 -63.79
N THR A 4 8.62 -23.23 -63.19
CA THR A 4 8.29 -23.41 -61.78
C THR A 4 9.15 -24.48 -61.11
N THR A 5 9.56 -24.27 -59.85
CA THR A 5 10.00 -25.37 -58.97
C THR A 5 9.41 -25.21 -57.58
N THR A 6 8.57 -26.18 -57.23
CA THR A 6 7.93 -26.46 -55.96
C THR A 6 8.97 -26.92 -54.93
N ARG A 7 8.88 -26.44 -53.68
CA ARG A 7 9.35 -27.19 -52.51
C ARG A 7 8.37 -27.08 -51.36
N HIS A 8 7.70 -28.19 -51.08
CA HIS A 8 7.12 -28.51 -49.78
C HIS A 8 8.25 -28.95 -48.83
N LEU A 9 8.26 -28.40 -47.63
CA LEU A 9 8.84 -29.05 -46.44
C LEU A 9 7.87 -28.79 -45.29
N GLY A 10 7.20 -29.84 -44.86
CA GLY A 10 6.50 -29.90 -43.59
C GLY A 10 7.43 -30.37 -42.48
N THR A 11 7.18 -29.89 -41.26
CA THR A 11 7.65 -30.44 -39.97
C THR A 11 6.70 -29.81 -38.95
N LEU A 12 5.64 -30.48 -38.48
CA LEU A 12 5.55 -31.52 -37.44
C LEU A 12 6.11 -31.11 -36.07
N ALA A 13 5.32 -31.42 -35.03
CA ALA A 13 5.57 -31.37 -33.59
C ALA A 13 5.27 -30.01 -32.92
N LEU A 14 4.69 -29.94 -31.72
CA LEU A 14 4.36 -30.95 -30.72
C LEU A 14 3.27 -30.36 -29.82
N ALA A 15 2.25 -31.16 -29.49
CA ALA A 15 1.36 -30.84 -28.39
C ALA A 15 2.12 -31.01 -27.06
N CYS A 16 2.05 -30.01 -26.19
CA CYS A 16 2.24 -30.17 -24.75
C CYS A 16 1.09 -29.45 -24.06
N GLY A 17 0.05 -30.23 -23.76
CA GLY A 17 -0.89 -29.85 -22.72
C GLY A 17 -0.22 -30.04 -21.38
N VAL A 18 -0.26 -29.01 -20.55
CA VAL A 18 -0.14 -29.14 -19.10
C VAL A 18 -1.34 -28.38 -18.54
N LEU A 19 -2.42 -29.13 -18.29
CA LEU A 19 -3.48 -28.70 -17.39
C LEU A 19 -2.89 -28.82 -15.98
N VAL A 20 -2.58 -27.69 -15.34
CA VAL A 20 -2.32 -27.66 -13.90
C VAL A 20 -3.68 -27.63 -13.23
N SER A 21 -4.10 -28.78 -12.72
CA SER A 21 -5.25 -28.93 -11.85
C SER A 21 -4.87 -28.45 -10.45
N CYS A 22 -5.58 -27.45 -9.92
CA CYS A 22 -5.55 -27.12 -8.50
C CYS A 22 -6.15 -28.30 -7.71
N PRO A 23 -5.49 -28.83 -6.67
CA PRO A 23 -6.12 -29.81 -5.79
C PRO A 23 -7.17 -29.11 -4.91
N GLU A 24 -8.39 -29.65 -4.90
CA GLU A 24 -9.40 -29.34 -3.90
C GLU A 24 -8.89 -29.75 -2.51
N PRO A 25 -9.10 -28.94 -1.45
CA PRO A 25 -8.79 -29.38 -0.09
C PRO A 25 -9.81 -30.43 0.38
N GLU A 26 -9.30 -31.61 0.70
CA GLU A 26 -10.05 -32.65 1.38
C GLU A 26 -10.57 -32.16 2.73
N SER A 27 -11.86 -32.35 2.95
CA SER A 27 -12.56 -32.09 4.20
C SER A 27 -12.19 -33.16 5.23
N GLY A 28 -11.15 -32.89 6.02
CA GLY A 28 -10.75 -33.69 7.17
C GLY A 28 -11.70 -33.48 8.37
N VAL A 29 -12.70 -34.34 8.49
CA VAL A 29 -13.50 -34.51 9.72
C VAL A 29 -12.63 -35.13 10.81
N GLY A 30 -12.15 -34.31 11.76
CA GLY A 30 -11.47 -34.75 12.97
C GLY A 30 -12.38 -34.64 14.19
N GLN A 31 -12.95 -35.76 14.62
CA GLN A 31 -13.64 -35.89 15.91
C GLN A 31 -12.64 -35.78 17.06
N GLY A 32 -12.85 -34.83 17.98
CA GLY A 32 -12.11 -34.71 19.23
C GLY A 32 -12.58 -35.73 20.28
N PRO A 33 -11.72 -36.14 21.22
CA PRO A 33 -12.15 -36.85 22.41
C PRO A 33 -12.56 -35.87 23.53
N THR A 34 -13.62 -36.28 24.20
CA THR A 34 -14.27 -35.70 25.37
C THR A 34 -13.37 -35.68 26.61
N GLY A 35 -13.39 -34.54 27.32
CA GLY A 35 -13.66 -34.39 28.75
C GLY A 35 -12.95 -35.28 29.78
N GLY A 36 -12.31 -34.64 30.76
CA GLY A 36 -11.90 -35.26 32.02
C GLY A 36 -11.47 -34.19 33.04
N ASP A 37 -12.30 -34.02 34.06
CA ASP A 37 -12.24 -33.05 35.16
C ASP A 37 -10.96 -33.11 36.02
N GLY A 38 -10.67 -32.00 36.70
CA GLY A 38 -9.97 -32.06 37.98
C GLY A 38 -9.39 -30.75 38.48
N GLY A 39 -9.93 -30.25 39.60
CA GLY A 39 -9.08 -29.60 40.60
C GLY A 39 -9.47 -28.20 41.06
N LEU A 40 -10.52 -28.13 41.88
CA LEU A 40 -10.70 -27.07 42.88
C LEU A 40 -9.49 -26.99 43.82
N MET A 41 -8.90 -25.81 43.97
CA MET A 41 -8.28 -25.36 45.22
C MET A 41 -8.54 -23.87 45.38
N ALA A 42 -9.36 -23.54 46.38
CA ALA A 42 -9.49 -22.20 46.91
C ALA A 42 -8.20 -21.81 47.64
N SER A 43 -7.73 -20.57 47.42
CA SER A 43 -6.94 -19.88 48.43
C SER A 43 -7.35 -18.42 48.50
N SER A 44 -7.83 -18.09 49.70
CA SER A 44 -8.14 -16.79 50.25
C SER A 44 -6.97 -15.81 50.24
N GLY A 45 -7.32 -14.53 50.11
CA GLY A 45 -6.67 -13.45 50.84
C GLY A 45 -5.78 -12.55 49.99
N THR A 46 -6.21 -11.30 49.82
CA THR A 46 -5.64 -10.14 50.55
C THR A 46 -6.01 -8.89 49.76
N GLU A 47 -6.78 -8.02 50.41
CA GLU A 47 -7.02 -6.65 49.98
C GLU A 47 -5.68 -5.92 49.90
N ALA A 48 -5.32 -5.46 48.71
CA ALA A 48 -4.28 -4.46 48.52
C ALA A 48 -4.88 -3.33 47.68
N SER A 49 -5.27 -2.27 48.39
CA SER A 49 -5.48 -0.93 47.85
C SER A 49 -4.21 -0.50 47.11
N GLY A 50 -4.26 -0.53 45.77
CA GLY A 50 -3.19 -0.11 44.88
C GLY A 50 -3.68 1.04 44.02
N ALA A 51 -3.23 2.24 44.38
CA ALA A 51 -3.20 3.50 43.65
C ALA A 51 -4.05 3.62 42.37
N ASP A 52 -4.97 4.59 42.40
CA ASP A 52 -5.37 5.35 41.22
C ASP A 52 -4.11 5.82 40.48
N VAL A 53 -3.73 5.09 39.43
CA VAL A 53 -2.79 5.58 38.43
C VAL A 53 -3.62 6.55 37.59
N ASP A 54 -3.60 7.80 38.02
CA ASP A 54 -3.83 8.96 37.17
C ASP A 54 -3.00 8.76 35.90
N SER A 55 -3.66 8.30 34.84
CA SER A 55 -3.00 8.01 33.57
C SER A 55 -2.59 9.28 32.84
N GLY A 56 -2.77 10.47 33.45
CA GLY A 56 -2.08 11.70 33.08
C GLY A 56 -2.10 12.02 31.59
N PHE A 57 -3.10 11.52 30.86
CA PHE A 57 -3.33 11.88 29.48
C PHE A 57 -4.22 13.10 29.51
N ASP A 58 -3.56 14.22 29.75
CA ASP A 58 -4.11 15.55 29.57
C ASP A 58 -4.40 15.74 28.08
N ASP A 59 -5.63 15.41 27.68
CA ASP A 59 -6.20 15.61 26.34
C ASP A 59 -6.36 17.10 25.98
N THR A 60 -5.62 18.01 26.65
CA THR A 60 -5.70 19.46 26.46
C THR A 60 -4.35 20.16 26.29
N SER A 61 -3.46 19.59 25.49
CA SER A 61 -2.52 20.42 24.71
C SER A 61 -2.36 19.78 23.33
N GLY A 62 -2.94 20.30 22.25
CA GLY A 62 -2.67 21.66 21.77
C GLY A 62 -1.19 21.89 21.42
N ALA A 63 -0.31 20.93 21.71
CA ALA A 63 1.08 20.95 21.27
C ALA A 63 1.06 20.71 19.77
N GLU A 64 1.24 21.79 19.02
CA GLU A 64 1.50 21.77 17.59
C GLU A 64 2.60 20.73 17.32
N VAL A 65 2.24 19.63 16.65
CA VAL A 65 3.20 18.60 16.23
C VAL A 65 4.25 19.33 15.39
N PRO A 66 5.53 19.32 15.80
CA PRO A 66 6.55 20.04 15.06
C PRO A 66 6.60 19.51 13.63
N PRO A 67 6.82 20.38 12.62
CA PRO A 67 6.95 19.93 11.25
C PRO A 67 8.03 18.84 11.17
N PRO A 68 7.78 17.72 10.47
CA PRO A 68 8.80 16.71 10.28
C PRO A 68 9.95 17.30 9.46
N PRO A 69 11.14 16.70 9.53
CA PRO A 69 12.22 17.10 8.66
C PRO A 69 11.76 17.02 7.20
N ALA A 70 12.15 18.02 6.40
CA ALA A 70 11.69 18.21 5.02
C ALA A 70 11.91 17.00 4.10
N ARG A 71 12.83 16.10 4.48
CA ARG A 71 13.07 14.80 3.87
C ARG A 71 12.91 13.72 4.91
N SER A 72 11.66 13.32 5.13
CA SER A 72 11.30 12.24 6.05
C SER A 72 10.58 11.13 5.31
N TYR A 73 10.81 9.89 5.75
CA TYR A 73 10.11 8.73 5.21
C TYR A 73 9.54 7.82 6.29
N PHE A 74 8.43 7.16 5.96
CA PHE A 74 7.91 6.02 6.69
C PHE A 74 7.62 4.91 5.69
N ILE A 75 8.28 3.76 5.87
CA ILE A 75 8.05 2.58 5.04
C ILE A 75 7.47 1.49 5.92
N ALA A 76 6.24 1.09 5.60
CA ALA A 76 5.62 -0.09 6.19
C ALA A 76 5.66 -1.24 5.17
N GLU A 77 6.26 -2.35 5.57
CA GLU A 77 6.33 -3.56 4.75
C GLU A 77 5.75 -4.76 5.50
N SER A 78 4.74 -5.39 4.91
CA SER A 78 4.08 -6.59 5.43
C SER A 78 4.37 -7.77 4.51
N MET A 79 5.06 -8.78 5.02
CA MET A 79 5.54 -9.97 4.34
C MET A 79 5.07 -11.27 4.99
N ASP A 80 4.89 -11.31 6.32
CA ASP A 80 4.50 -12.50 7.09
C ASP A 80 3.00 -12.56 7.35
N PHE A 81 2.30 -13.39 6.57
CA PHE A 81 0.85 -13.63 6.70
C PHE A 81 0.53 -14.98 7.34
N GLU A 82 1.53 -15.73 7.81
CA GLU A 82 1.35 -17.07 8.33
C GLU A 82 0.74 -17.08 9.74
N GLY A 83 -0.18 -18.01 10.02
CA GLY A 83 -0.68 -18.29 11.37
C GLY A 83 -1.62 -17.24 11.99
N ASN A 84 -1.86 -16.12 11.32
CA ASN A 84 -2.67 -15.00 11.84
C ASN A 84 -4.09 -14.96 11.25
N GLY A 85 -4.50 -16.00 10.53
CA GLY A 85 -5.83 -16.12 9.90
C GLY A 85 -6.10 -15.09 8.81
N CYS A 86 -5.03 -14.58 8.19
CA CYS A 86 -5.00 -13.60 7.12
C CYS A 86 -4.16 -14.16 5.97
N GLU A 87 -4.40 -15.43 5.68
CA GLU A 87 -3.55 -16.30 4.88
C GLU A 87 -3.44 -15.77 3.45
N GLN A 88 -2.32 -15.11 3.19
CA GLN A 88 -1.85 -14.74 1.86
C GLN A 88 -0.44 -15.33 1.69
N THR A 89 0.02 -15.51 0.45
CA THR A 89 1.41 -15.94 0.22
C THR A 89 2.40 -14.88 0.71
N ASN A 90 3.59 -15.23 1.15
CA ASN A 90 4.53 -14.19 1.60
C ASN A 90 4.96 -13.27 0.44
N VAL A 91 4.98 -11.96 0.68
CA VAL A 91 5.59 -10.99 -0.23
C VAL A 91 7.08 -10.93 0.09
N ASN A 92 7.93 -10.81 -0.93
CA ASN A 92 9.37 -10.64 -0.71
C ASN A 92 9.68 -9.23 -0.20
N GLU A 93 10.86 -9.05 0.37
CA GLU A 93 11.41 -7.74 0.71
C GLU A 93 11.64 -6.89 -0.55
N VAL A 94 10.81 -5.87 -0.74
CA VAL A 94 10.83 -4.96 -1.90
C VAL A 94 11.21 -3.52 -1.55
N THR A 95 11.37 -3.19 -0.28
CA THR A 95 11.64 -1.81 0.14
C THR A 95 13.00 -1.58 0.81
N GLN A 96 13.77 -2.62 1.15
CA GLN A 96 15.10 -2.42 1.77
C GLN A 96 16.03 -1.57 0.90
N SER A 97 16.09 -1.87 -0.41
CA SER A 97 16.93 -1.08 -1.33
C SER A 97 16.50 0.38 -1.44
N LEU A 98 15.19 0.65 -1.34
CA LEU A 98 14.69 2.02 -1.26
C LEU A 98 15.12 2.70 0.04
N GLN A 99 15.05 2.01 1.17
CA GLN A 99 15.50 2.54 2.45
C GLN A 99 16.97 2.94 2.39
N ASP A 100 17.84 2.05 1.88
CA ASP A 100 19.28 2.30 1.77
C ASP A 100 19.56 3.58 0.94
N ASP A 101 18.85 3.75 -0.18
CA ASP A 101 18.97 4.95 -1.03
C ASP A 101 18.48 6.23 -0.34
N LEU A 102 17.38 6.15 0.41
CA LEU A 102 16.84 7.30 1.17
C LEU A 102 17.81 7.72 2.28
N ASP A 103 18.35 6.75 3.01
CA ASP A 103 19.32 6.98 4.08
C ASP A 103 20.63 7.57 3.51
N ASP A 104 21.12 7.04 2.38
CA ASP A 104 22.32 7.55 1.67
C ASP A 104 22.14 9.00 1.19
N ASP A 105 20.93 9.37 0.76
CA ASP A 105 20.56 10.73 0.34
C ASP A 105 20.19 11.66 1.51
N GLY A 106 20.33 11.19 2.75
CA GLY A 106 20.16 11.98 3.97
C GLY A 106 18.72 12.21 4.39
N TRP A 107 17.78 11.36 3.96
CA TRP A 107 16.44 11.34 4.51
C TRP A 107 16.46 10.79 5.95
N VAL A 108 15.46 11.17 6.74
CA VAL A 108 15.30 10.70 8.12
C VAL A 108 13.99 9.93 8.24
N GLY A 109 14.06 8.66 8.59
CA GLY A 109 12.85 7.84 8.61
C GLY A 109 13.04 6.50 9.27
N ALA A 110 12.02 5.67 9.12
CA ALA A 110 12.04 4.29 9.56
C ALA A 110 11.38 3.39 8.52
N ARG A 111 12.01 2.24 8.30
CA ARG A 111 11.39 1.08 7.69
C ARG A 111 10.96 0.12 8.79
N VAL A 112 9.71 -0.31 8.73
CA VAL A 112 9.10 -1.21 9.69
C VAL A 112 8.56 -2.42 8.94
N VAL A 113 8.90 -3.61 9.43
CA VAL A 113 8.65 -4.89 8.77
C VAL A 113 7.92 -5.81 9.74
N ASP A 114 6.92 -6.56 9.26
CA ASP A 114 6.26 -7.71 9.91
C ASP A 114 5.96 -7.61 11.41
N GLY A 115 4.68 -7.56 11.79
CA GLY A 115 4.25 -7.54 13.20
C GLY A 115 4.51 -6.22 13.93
N GLN A 116 5.30 -5.33 13.34
CA GLN A 116 5.50 -3.96 13.80
C GLN A 116 4.67 -2.93 13.02
N THR A 117 4.14 -3.32 11.85
CA THR A 117 3.15 -2.52 11.11
C THR A 117 1.76 -3.10 11.35
N ARG A 118 0.76 -2.22 11.42
CA ARG A 118 -0.64 -2.58 11.66
C ARG A 118 -1.57 -1.79 10.75
N PRO A 119 -2.79 -2.29 10.51
CA PRO A 119 -3.86 -1.51 9.89
C PRO A 119 -3.96 -0.06 10.41
N ALA A 120 -3.89 0.11 11.73
CA ALA A 120 -3.97 1.40 12.41
C ALA A 120 -2.96 2.45 11.89
N ASP A 121 -1.77 2.05 11.43
CA ASP A 121 -0.72 2.98 10.98
C ASP A 121 -1.09 3.76 9.69
N PHE A 122 -2.17 3.37 9.02
CA PHE A 122 -2.69 3.98 7.79
C PHE A 122 -4.19 4.31 7.86
N VAL A 123 -4.81 4.13 9.02
CA VAL A 123 -6.23 4.45 9.25
C VAL A 123 -6.31 5.78 9.99
N ASP A 124 -7.21 6.64 9.52
CA ASP A 124 -7.43 7.96 10.12
C ASP A 124 -8.21 7.81 11.44
N PRO A 125 -7.70 8.33 12.58
CA PRO A 125 -8.37 8.26 13.87
C PRO A 125 -9.74 8.95 13.91
N GLU A 126 -9.97 9.96 13.07
CA GLU A 126 -11.27 10.62 12.90
C GLU A 126 -12.27 9.75 12.12
N VAL A 127 -11.79 8.82 11.30
CA VAL A 127 -12.62 7.86 10.56
C VAL A 127 -12.90 6.63 11.42
N LYS A 128 -11.88 6.11 12.10
CA LYS A 128 -11.98 5.00 13.06
C LYS A 128 -11.17 5.34 14.29
N ALA A 129 -11.79 5.24 15.47
CA ALA A 129 -11.15 5.59 16.74
C ALA A 129 -9.86 4.81 17.09
N PHE A 130 -9.47 3.77 16.33
CA PHE A 130 -8.23 3.02 16.53
C PHE A 130 -7.09 3.46 15.58
N GLY A 131 -7.36 4.37 14.64
CA GLY A 131 -6.37 4.90 13.71
C GLY A 131 -5.18 5.59 14.39
N GLN A 132 -4.02 5.54 13.75
CA GLN A 132 -2.74 6.10 14.19
C GLN A 132 -1.92 6.64 13.01
N ASP A 133 -2.56 6.91 11.87
CA ASP A 133 -1.89 7.42 10.68
C ASP A 133 -1.14 8.74 10.94
N ASP A 134 -1.68 9.57 11.82
CA ASP A 134 -1.12 10.82 12.32
C ASP A 134 0.28 10.68 12.95
N ILE A 135 0.62 9.53 13.50
CA ILE A 135 1.93 9.28 14.12
C ILE A 135 2.89 8.57 13.16
N LYS A 136 2.36 8.00 12.07
CA LYS A 136 3.09 7.09 11.17
C LYS A 136 3.03 7.56 9.73
N GLY A 137 1.99 7.16 8.98
CA GLY A 137 1.84 7.48 7.56
C GLY A 137 1.90 8.98 7.27
N ASP A 138 1.22 9.78 8.08
CA ASP A 138 1.06 11.22 7.83
C ASP A 138 2.17 12.08 8.42
N ALA A 139 2.95 11.51 9.35
CA ALA A 139 4.09 12.18 9.99
C ALA A 139 5.34 12.26 9.10
N ALA A 140 5.37 11.60 7.95
CA ALA A 140 6.50 11.58 7.02
C ALA A 140 6.18 12.30 5.70
N SER A 141 7.17 12.91 5.05
CA SER A 141 6.98 13.53 3.73
C SER A 141 6.71 12.48 2.64
N LEU A 142 7.37 11.33 2.72
CA LEU A 142 7.12 10.14 1.89
C LEU A 142 6.59 9.00 2.76
N ALA A 143 5.40 8.51 2.47
CA ALA A 143 4.89 7.27 3.05
C ALA A 143 4.88 6.16 2.00
N VAL A 144 5.33 4.97 2.37
CA VAL A 144 5.32 3.79 1.50
C VAL A 144 4.63 2.66 2.24
N TYR A 145 3.65 2.05 1.57
CA TYR A 145 3.11 0.78 1.99
C TYR A 145 3.49 -0.29 0.98
N ALA A 146 4.11 -1.37 1.46
CA ALA A 146 4.43 -2.56 0.68
C ALA A 146 3.81 -3.80 1.32
N GLY A 147 3.07 -4.56 0.53
CA GLY A 147 2.42 -5.76 1.05
C GLY A 147 1.43 -6.34 0.06
N HIS A 148 0.50 -7.13 0.58
CA HIS A 148 -0.65 -7.56 -0.20
C HIS A 148 -1.68 -6.45 -0.32
N GLY A 149 -2.36 -6.46 -1.44
CA GLY A 149 -3.55 -5.68 -1.65
C GLY A 149 -4.48 -6.39 -2.60
N TRP A 150 -5.73 -5.97 -2.57
CA TRP A 150 -6.75 -6.33 -3.54
C TRP A 150 -7.52 -5.07 -3.90
N MET A 151 -8.51 -5.18 -4.79
CA MET A 151 -9.44 -4.08 -5.06
C MET A 151 -9.89 -3.46 -3.74
N ASP A 152 -9.74 -2.14 -3.63
CA ASP A 152 -10.12 -1.33 -2.47
C ASP A 152 -9.45 -1.69 -1.13
N THR A 153 -8.47 -2.59 -1.08
CA THR A 153 -7.99 -3.11 0.22
C THR A 153 -6.48 -3.23 0.31
N LEU A 154 -5.93 -2.81 1.45
CA LEU A 154 -4.55 -3.05 1.85
C LEU A 154 -4.53 -4.15 2.90
N ALA A 155 -3.60 -5.09 2.83
CA ALA A 155 -3.61 -6.28 3.68
C ALA A 155 -2.33 -6.45 4.51
N TRP A 156 -2.48 -6.58 5.84
CA TRP A 156 -1.38 -6.83 6.78
C TRP A 156 -1.30 -8.28 7.22
N GLY A 157 -0.10 -8.69 7.60
CA GLY A 157 0.16 -10.02 8.11
C GLY A 157 -0.31 -10.23 9.54
N THR A 158 -0.55 -9.14 10.28
CA THR A 158 -0.83 -9.14 11.71
C THR A 158 -2.18 -8.50 11.99
N ARG A 159 -3.02 -9.17 12.79
CA ARG A 159 -4.27 -8.59 13.33
C ARG A 159 -3.94 -7.54 14.37
N ASP A 160 -4.69 -6.45 14.43
CA ASP A 160 -4.49 -5.47 15.48
C ASP A 160 -5.07 -6.00 16.81
N ALA A 161 -4.17 -6.41 17.72
CA ALA A 161 -4.52 -6.92 19.04
C ALA A 161 -4.58 -5.81 20.11
N THR A 162 -4.76 -4.54 19.73
CA THR A 162 -4.78 -3.42 20.67
C THR A 162 -5.90 -3.59 21.72
N PRO A 163 -5.58 -3.67 23.03
CA PRO A 163 -6.56 -3.88 24.08
C PRO A 163 -7.61 -2.77 24.11
N GLY A 164 -8.90 -3.15 24.15
CA GLY A 164 -10.02 -2.19 24.21
C GLY A 164 -10.56 -1.74 22.85
N VAL A 165 -9.95 -2.16 21.74
CA VAL A 165 -10.50 -1.97 20.38
C VAL A 165 -11.42 -3.16 20.07
N PRO A 166 -12.75 -2.96 19.97
CA PRO A 166 -13.68 -4.05 19.73
C PRO A 166 -13.57 -4.46 18.26
N PHE A 167 -12.77 -5.50 18.01
CA PHE A 167 -12.50 -6.11 16.71
C PHE A 167 -11.70 -5.23 15.75
N ASP A 168 -10.43 -5.58 15.59
CA ASP A 168 -9.85 -5.61 14.24
C ASP A 168 -9.34 -7.02 13.95
N ASP A 169 -10.29 -7.94 13.80
CA ASP A 169 -10.07 -9.25 13.21
C ASP A 169 -9.73 -9.18 11.71
N ARG A 170 -9.69 -7.97 11.14
CA ARG A 170 -9.43 -7.72 9.74
C ARG A 170 -7.99 -7.28 9.59
N CYS A 171 -7.19 -8.16 9.03
CA CYS A 171 -5.90 -7.82 8.44
C CYS A 171 -6.04 -6.95 7.19
N LEU A 172 -7.12 -6.21 7.03
CA LEU A 172 -7.52 -5.53 5.81
C LEU A 172 -8.02 -4.13 6.16
N VAL A 173 -7.46 -3.14 5.49
CA VAL A 173 -7.95 -1.76 5.53
C VAL A 173 -8.60 -1.44 4.20
N GLU A 174 -9.84 -0.94 4.23
CA GLU A 174 -10.53 -0.48 3.02
C GLU A 174 -10.04 0.91 2.63
N PHE A 175 -9.38 1.03 1.48
CA PHE A 175 -8.85 2.28 0.96
C PHE A 175 -9.95 3.33 0.81
N SER A 176 -11.12 2.96 0.28
CA SER A 176 -12.21 3.91 0.02
C SER A 176 -12.94 4.41 1.28
N GLY A 177 -12.86 3.67 2.39
CA GLY A 177 -13.65 3.93 3.61
C GLY A 177 -12.86 4.32 4.84
N ASP A 178 -11.62 3.82 4.97
CA ASP A 178 -10.88 3.83 6.23
C ASP A 178 -9.60 4.68 6.18
N ILE A 179 -9.10 5.00 4.98
CA ILE A 179 -7.82 5.72 4.79
C ILE A 179 -8.07 7.18 4.41
N ARG A 180 -7.39 8.12 5.05
CA ARG A 180 -7.23 9.50 4.55
C ARG A 180 -5.76 9.88 4.61
N LEU A 181 -5.13 9.99 3.45
CA LEU A 181 -3.68 10.13 3.36
C LEU A 181 -3.24 11.57 3.62
N GLY A 182 -2.33 11.77 4.56
CA GLY A 182 -1.69 13.05 4.84
C GLY A 182 -2.58 14.06 5.55
N ALA A 183 -3.81 13.73 5.93
CA ALA A 183 -4.77 14.68 6.55
C ALA A 183 -4.40 15.00 8.00
N MET A 184 -3.72 14.08 8.67
CA MET A 184 -3.39 14.17 10.07
C MET A 184 -1.90 14.52 10.26
N ALA A 185 -1.41 14.56 11.51
CA ALA A 185 -0.05 14.99 11.86
C ALA A 185 0.36 16.43 11.49
N GLY A 186 -0.49 17.20 10.81
CA GLY A 186 -0.18 18.52 10.26
C GLY A 186 0.02 18.57 8.74
N GLY A 187 -0.47 17.59 7.96
CA GLY A 187 -0.52 17.76 6.50
C GLY A 187 0.78 17.44 5.78
N TRP A 188 1.65 16.63 6.37
CA TRP A 188 3.05 16.60 5.96
C TRP A 188 3.34 15.66 4.80
N ALA A 189 2.63 14.53 4.69
CA ALA A 189 2.78 13.61 3.58
C ALA A 189 2.55 14.32 2.24
N LYS A 190 3.59 14.33 1.40
CA LYS A 190 3.55 14.89 0.04
C LYS A 190 3.38 13.80 -1.00
N ALA A 191 3.97 12.63 -0.74
CA ALA A 191 3.89 11.49 -1.62
C ALA A 191 3.56 10.22 -0.85
N VAL A 192 2.64 9.42 -1.40
CA VAL A 192 2.34 8.07 -0.93
C VAL A 192 2.61 7.09 -2.05
N VAL A 193 3.31 5.99 -1.75
CA VAL A 193 3.57 4.90 -2.69
C VAL A 193 2.92 3.62 -2.17
N LEU A 194 1.98 3.08 -2.92
CA LEU A 194 1.31 1.82 -2.64
C LEU A 194 1.90 0.73 -3.53
N LEU A 195 2.86 0.01 -2.96
CA LEU A 195 3.48 -1.18 -3.53
C LEU A 195 2.60 -2.39 -3.18
N THR A 196 1.44 -2.46 -3.80
CA THR A 196 0.45 -3.54 -3.60
C THR A 196 -0.19 -3.95 -4.92
N SER A 197 -0.62 -5.21 -5.03
CA SER A 197 -1.36 -5.69 -6.20
C SER A 197 -2.76 -5.09 -6.26
N CYS A 198 -3.13 -4.53 -7.41
CA CYS A 198 -4.52 -4.22 -7.77
C CYS A 198 -5.27 -3.21 -6.88
N THR A 199 -4.54 -2.31 -6.21
CA THR A 199 -5.09 -1.25 -5.37
C THR A 199 -5.17 0.09 -6.10
N GLY A 200 -4.58 0.21 -7.28
CA GLY A 200 -4.37 1.48 -7.97
C GLY A 200 -5.56 2.01 -8.76
N ARG A 201 -6.79 1.60 -8.45
CA ARG A 201 -8.02 2.18 -9.04
C ARG A 201 -8.29 3.60 -8.49
N LEU A 202 -7.26 4.45 -8.43
CA LEU A 202 -7.30 5.73 -7.69
C LEU A 202 -8.39 6.66 -8.22
N ALA A 203 -8.74 6.57 -9.52
CA ALA A 203 -9.87 7.30 -10.09
C ALA A 203 -11.23 6.92 -9.45
N CYS A 204 -11.42 5.67 -9.01
CA CYS A 204 -12.61 5.23 -8.28
C CYS A 204 -12.65 5.79 -6.85
N TYR A 205 -11.50 6.17 -6.28
CA TYR A 205 -11.37 6.61 -4.88
C TYR A 205 -11.29 8.12 -4.76
N GLN A 206 -11.82 8.84 -5.75
CA GLN A 206 -11.77 10.29 -5.78
C GLN A 206 -12.35 10.92 -4.51
N SER A 207 -13.41 10.37 -3.92
CA SER A 207 -13.99 10.91 -2.67
C SER A 207 -13.00 10.84 -1.50
N THR A 208 -12.30 9.72 -1.36
CA THR A 208 -11.32 9.47 -0.30
C THR A 208 -10.06 10.30 -0.52
N LEU A 209 -9.57 10.32 -1.76
CA LEU A 209 -8.42 11.13 -2.15
C LEU A 209 -8.76 12.63 -2.07
N ALA A 210 -10.02 13.03 -2.28
CA ALA A 210 -10.46 14.41 -2.12
C ALA A 210 -10.40 14.88 -0.65
N THR A 211 -10.60 13.98 0.31
CA THR A 211 -10.51 14.28 1.75
C THR A 211 -9.15 13.97 2.38
N SER A 212 -8.24 13.40 1.60
CA SER A 212 -6.82 13.29 1.97
C SER A 212 -6.17 14.69 1.93
N ASP A 213 -4.90 14.83 2.28
CA ASP A 213 -4.09 16.05 2.11
C ASP A 213 -2.74 15.76 1.39
N VAL A 214 -2.52 14.49 1.01
CA VAL A 214 -1.37 14.05 0.19
C VAL A 214 -1.39 14.65 -1.22
N THR A 215 -0.23 15.09 -1.71
CA THR A 215 -0.12 15.73 -3.04
C THR A 215 -0.03 14.72 -4.20
N GLN A 216 0.74 13.65 -4.04
CA GLN A 216 0.91 12.61 -5.06
C GLN A 216 0.69 11.22 -4.47
N VAL A 217 -0.01 10.36 -5.21
CA VAL A 217 -0.17 8.94 -4.90
C VAL A 217 0.27 8.10 -6.09
N PHE A 218 1.13 7.11 -5.84
CA PHE A 218 1.65 6.17 -6.82
C PHE A 218 1.18 4.77 -6.46
N ALA A 219 0.58 4.05 -7.41
CA ALA A 219 0.01 2.72 -7.16
C ALA A 219 0.01 1.85 -8.42
N PHE A 220 -0.50 0.62 -8.29
CA PHE A 220 -0.71 -0.29 -9.40
C PHE A 220 -2.18 -0.65 -9.56
N ASP A 221 -2.79 -0.26 -10.69
CA ASP A 221 -4.17 -0.65 -11.01
C ASP A 221 -4.28 -2.15 -11.26
N ASN A 222 -3.30 -2.71 -11.97
CA ASN A 222 -3.21 -4.14 -12.21
C ASN A 222 -1.75 -4.56 -12.12
N SER A 223 -1.39 -5.35 -11.12
CA SER A 223 -0.05 -5.88 -10.96
C SER A 223 -0.12 -7.25 -10.31
N PRO A 224 0.31 -8.32 -11.00
CA PRO A 224 0.33 -9.66 -10.40
C PRO A 224 1.52 -9.85 -9.46
N MET A 225 2.53 -8.98 -9.51
CA MET A 225 3.70 -9.04 -8.65
C MET A 225 4.41 -7.70 -8.57
N ILE A 226 4.95 -7.41 -7.39
CA ILE A 226 5.84 -6.27 -7.17
C ILE A 226 7.25 -6.79 -7.03
N TRP A 227 8.19 -6.17 -7.73
CA TRP A 227 9.57 -6.63 -7.77
C TRP A 227 10.42 -5.97 -6.68
N GLY A 228 11.41 -6.70 -6.18
CA GLY A 228 12.32 -6.28 -5.11
C GLY A 228 13.01 -4.91 -5.28
N ASN A 229 13.21 -4.47 -6.53
CA ASN A 229 13.89 -3.21 -6.85
C ASN A 229 12.97 -2.22 -7.58
N ALA A 230 11.65 -2.41 -7.52
CA ALA A 230 10.68 -1.53 -8.17
C ALA A 230 10.73 -0.14 -7.54
N ALA A 231 10.56 -0.07 -6.22
CA ALA A 231 10.53 1.17 -5.45
C ALA A 231 11.85 1.96 -5.54
N HIS A 232 12.97 1.26 -5.38
CA HIS A 232 14.32 1.78 -5.61
C HIS A 232 14.52 2.40 -7.00
N ARG A 233 14.14 1.69 -8.07
CA ARG A 233 14.28 2.20 -9.43
C ARG A 233 13.42 3.43 -9.67
N PHE A 234 12.23 3.47 -9.09
CA PHE A 234 11.37 4.65 -9.13
C PHE A 234 12.07 5.84 -8.48
N TYR A 235 12.54 5.69 -7.23
CA TYR A 235 13.23 6.74 -6.51
C TYR A 235 14.44 7.27 -7.28
N ARG A 236 15.37 6.40 -7.72
CA ARG A 236 16.55 6.83 -8.48
C ARG A 236 16.21 7.53 -9.78
N LYS A 237 15.22 7.04 -10.53
CA LYS A 237 14.79 7.68 -11.78
C LYS A 237 14.23 9.08 -11.52
N SER A 238 13.58 9.30 -10.38
CA SER A 238 13.00 10.60 -10.04
C SER A 238 14.02 11.72 -9.85
N ALA A 239 15.33 11.41 -9.75
CA ALA A 239 16.39 12.42 -9.78
C ALA A 239 16.45 13.17 -11.12
N ASP A 240 16.29 12.42 -12.22
CA ASP A 240 16.51 12.92 -13.58
C ASP A 240 15.20 13.22 -14.33
N MET A 241 14.05 12.77 -13.82
CA MET A 241 12.75 12.95 -14.46
C MET A 241 11.62 13.11 -13.44
N PRO A 242 10.46 13.66 -13.85
CA PRO A 242 9.30 13.81 -12.97
C PRO A 242 8.87 12.48 -12.36
N SER A 243 8.35 12.49 -11.12
CA SER A 243 7.93 11.29 -10.38
C SER A 243 6.95 10.44 -11.17
N ARG A 244 5.99 11.05 -11.89
CA ARG A 244 5.07 10.32 -12.77
C ARG A 244 5.83 9.49 -13.82
N ASP A 245 6.76 10.12 -14.52
CA ASP A 245 7.53 9.47 -15.59
C ASP A 245 8.51 8.45 -15.03
N ALA A 246 9.10 8.74 -13.87
CA ALA A 246 9.97 7.82 -13.15
C ALA A 246 9.20 6.57 -12.70
N TRP A 247 7.97 6.74 -12.21
CA TRP A 247 7.08 5.65 -11.80
C TRP A 247 6.74 4.77 -13.00
N ILE A 248 6.25 5.37 -14.09
CA ILE A 248 5.96 4.64 -15.33
C ILE A 248 7.21 3.91 -15.82
N ALA A 249 8.35 4.59 -15.94
CA ALA A 249 9.58 3.99 -16.46
C ALA A 249 10.18 2.91 -15.55
N ALA A 250 9.93 2.95 -14.24
CA ALA A 250 10.36 1.90 -13.31
C ALA A 250 9.49 0.63 -13.43
N MET A 251 8.24 0.79 -13.85
CA MET A 251 7.19 -0.24 -13.76
C MET A 251 6.77 -0.84 -15.11
N ASP A 252 6.87 -0.08 -16.21
CA ASP A 252 6.44 -0.44 -17.57
C ASP A 252 7.27 -1.60 -18.16
N ASN A 253 8.59 -1.63 -17.94
CA ASN A 253 9.47 -2.36 -18.86
C ASN A 253 10.26 -3.52 -18.22
N ARG A 254 9.69 -4.74 -18.22
CA ARG A 254 10.45 -5.99 -18.16
C ARG A 254 9.85 -7.12 -19.02
N PRO A 255 10.56 -7.59 -20.06
CA PRO A 255 10.17 -8.79 -20.81
C PRO A 255 10.05 -10.02 -19.91
N GLY A 256 8.90 -10.71 -19.95
CA GLY A 256 8.70 -12.04 -19.36
C GLY A 256 8.11 -12.12 -17.95
N PHE A 257 7.80 -11.01 -17.28
CA PHE A 257 7.43 -10.98 -15.85
C PHE A 257 6.05 -10.39 -15.53
N GLY A 258 5.15 -10.37 -16.52
CA GLY A 258 3.89 -9.63 -16.39
C GLY A 258 4.10 -8.14 -16.67
N LYS A 259 3.04 -7.44 -17.02
CA LYS A 259 3.08 -5.98 -17.13
C LYS A 259 2.32 -5.42 -15.94
N ASN A 260 2.93 -4.46 -15.25
CA ASN A 260 2.26 -3.70 -14.19
C ASN A 260 1.57 -2.51 -14.83
N SER A 261 0.35 -2.16 -14.43
CA SER A 261 -0.34 -0.95 -14.87
C SER A 261 -0.11 0.18 -13.85
N PRO A 262 1.00 0.94 -13.96
CA PRO A 262 1.31 2.02 -13.02
C PRO A 262 0.26 3.12 -13.12
N VAL A 263 -0.11 3.63 -11.95
CA VAL A 263 -1.02 4.76 -11.79
C VAL A 263 -0.35 5.85 -10.97
N THR A 264 -0.61 7.10 -11.37
CA THR A 264 -0.24 8.29 -10.63
C THR A 264 -1.45 9.21 -10.49
N TYR A 265 -1.74 9.61 -9.26
CA TYR A 265 -2.71 10.66 -8.93
C TYR A 265 -1.95 11.85 -8.37
N THR A 266 -2.25 13.05 -8.87
CA THR A 266 -1.71 14.32 -8.35
C THR A 266 -2.87 15.25 -8.02
N ARG A 267 -2.73 16.06 -6.97
CA ARG A 267 -3.71 17.09 -6.64
C ARG A 267 -3.11 18.45 -6.30
N GLY A 268 -3.96 19.46 -6.22
CA GLY A 268 -3.55 20.83 -6.01
C GLY A 268 -4.72 21.79 -5.83
N THR A 269 -4.41 23.03 -5.45
CA THR A 269 -5.37 24.11 -5.23
C THR A 269 -5.92 24.71 -6.52
N SER A 270 -5.26 24.50 -7.67
CA SER A 270 -5.68 24.96 -8.98
C SER A 270 -5.32 23.96 -10.08
N HIS A 271 -6.02 24.04 -11.22
CA HIS A 271 -5.74 23.22 -12.40
C HIS A 271 -4.29 23.38 -12.90
N ASP A 272 -3.81 24.62 -13.04
CA ASP A 272 -2.42 24.88 -13.46
C ASP A 272 -1.39 24.29 -12.49
N GLN A 273 -1.63 24.42 -11.17
CA GLN A 273 -0.74 23.84 -10.16
C GLN A 273 -0.71 22.32 -10.25
N VAL A 274 -1.87 21.68 -10.43
CA VAL A 274 -1.98 20.23 -10.59
C VAL A 274 -1.18 19.77 -11.80
N LEU A 275 -1.36 20.41 -12.96
CA LEU A 275 -0.67 20.03 -14.19
C LEU A 275 0.84 20.22 -14.07
N GLU A 276 1.28 21.31 -13.43
CA GLU A 276 2.69 21.56 -13.16
C GLU A 276 3.26 20.46 -12.26
N LEU A 277 2.68 20.25 -11.06
CA LEU A 277 3.14 19.20 -10.15
C LEU A 277 3.12 17.81 -10.79
N HIS A 278 2.08 17.50 -11.57
CA HIS A 278 1.96 16.20 -12.22
C HIS A 278 3.03 15.96 -13.29
N ARG A 279 3.59 17.03 -13.88
CA ARG A 279 4.56 16.96 -14.97
C ARG A 279 5.98 17.31 -14.56
N THR A 280 6.21 17.93 -13.40
CA THR A 280 7.54 18.42 -13.02
C THR A 280 7.97 18.02 -11.61
N ALA A 281 7.05 17.66 -10.71
CA ALA A 281 7.41 17.25 -9.36
C ALA A 281 8.29 16.00 -9.38
N LYS A 282 9.30 15.99 -8.51
CA LYS A 282 10.26 14.89 -8.35
C LYS A 282 10.29 14.44 -6.90
N LEU A 283 10.37 13.15 -6.68
CA LEU A 283 10.39 12.58 -5.34
C LEU A 283 11.69 12.91 -4.59
N THR A 284 12.82 13.00 -5.30
CA THR A 284 14.10 13.44 -4.73
C THR A 284 14.14 14.94 -4.34
N GLU A 285 13.16 15.72 -4.80
CA GLU A 285 12.98 17.14 -4.50
C GLU A 285 11.65 17.34 -3.74
N ILE A 286 11.27 16.38 -2.88
CA ILE A 286 9.96 16.32 -2.22
C ILE A 286 9.62 17.60 -1.43
N GLU A 287 10.63 18.30 -0.92
CA GLU A 287 10.47 19.57 -0.21
C GLU A 287 9.85 20.68 -1.06
N GLN A 288 9.94 20.57 -2.40
CA GLN A 288 9.34 21.51 -3.34
C GLN A 288 7.87 21.18 -3.62
N ILE A 289 7.40 20.01 -3.19
CA ILE A 289 6.00 19.58 -3.35
C ILE A 289 5.20 20.24 -2.21
N PRO A 290 4.28 21.16 -2.52
CA PRO A 290 3.49 21.83 -1.50
C PRO A 290 2.53 20.83 -0.84
N GLY A 291 2.37 20.93 0.48
CA GLY A 291 1.25 20.29 1.18
C GLY A 291 -0.08 20.83 0.68
N GLN A 292 -1.12 20.00 0.73
CA GLN A 292 -2.44 20.39 0.27
C GLN A 292 -3.40 20.38 1.46
N GLN A 293 -4.24 21.41 1.57
CA GLN A 293 -5.40 21.42 2.45
C GLN A 293 -6.60 21.93 1.66
N GLY A 294 -7.74 21.22 1.73
CA GLY A 294 -9.02 21.71 1.19
C GLY A 294 -9.07 21.90 -0.34
N THR A 295 -8.44 21.02 -1.11
CA THR A 295 -8.27 21.16 -2.57
C THR A 295 -9.45 20.63 -3.41
N SER A 296 -9.59 21.12 -4.65
CA SER A 296 -10.66 20.72 -5.58
C SER A 296 -10.20 20.20 -6.95
N TRP A 297 -8.90 20.25 -7.26
CA TRP A 297 -8.37 19.84 -8.58
C TRP A 297 -7.43 18.64 -8.46
N TYR A 298 -7.46 17.78 -9.48
CA TYR A 298 -6.63 16.60 -9.57
C TYR A 298 -6.30 16.26 -11.02
N ALA A 299 -5.21 15.53 -11.21
CA ALA A 299 -4.80 14.91 -12.47
C ALA A 299 -4.47 13.44 -12.21
N TYR A 300 -4.70 12.64 -13.23
CA TYR A 300 -4.55 11.20 -13.18
C TYR A 300 -3.77 10.76 -14.42
N THR A 301 -2.81 9.87 -14.23
CA THR A 301 -2.16 9.15 -15.33
C THR A 301 -2.21 7.67 -15.04
N TRP A 302 -2.61 6.90 -16.04
CA TRP A 302 -2.62 5.46 -16.01
C TRP A 302 -2.03 4.91 -17.29
N VAL A 303 -1.12 3.95 -17.16
CA VAL A 303 -0.63 3.19 -18.29
C VAL A 303 -1.24 1.79 -18.22
N ASP A 304 -2.27 1.56 -19.04
CA ASP A 304 -2.89 0.24 -19.15
C ASP A 304 -2.00 -0.68 -19.97
N HIS A 305 -1.52 -1.71 -19.29
CA HIS A 305 -0.74 -2.74 -19.92
C HIS A 305 -1.53 -4.01 -20.29
N GLY A 306 -2.82 -4.03 -19.97
CA GLY A 306 -3.74 -5.14 -20.18
C GLY A 306 -3.84 -6.07 -18.97
N LEU A 307 -4.74 -7.06 -19.07
CA LEU A 307 -5.02 -8.02 -18.01
C LEU A 307 -3.89 -9.05 -17.90
N MET A 308 -3.06 -8.92 -16.86
CA MET A 308 -2.22 -10.02 -16.36
C MET A 308 -2.61 -10.29 -14.91
N GLY A 309 -3.46 -11.29 -14.69
CA GLY A 309 -4.01 -11.61 -13.36
C GLY A 309 -5.43 -11.08 -13.20
N ASP A 310 -6.28 -11.85 -12.53
CA ASP A 310 -7.74 -11.74 -12.38
C ASP A 310 -8.26 -10.48 -11.65
N CYS A 311 -7.61 -9.33 -11.76
CA CYS A 311 -8.08 -8.07 -11.19
C CYS A 311 -9.19 -7.40 -12.02
N SER A 312 -10.05 -8.16 -12.71
CA SER A 312 -11.20 -7.59 -13.44
C SER A 312 -12.42 -8.50 -13.45
N PRO A 313 -13.63 -7.91 -13.36
CA PRO A 313 -14.34 -7.72 -14.62
C PRO A 313 -15.07 -6.38 -14.84
N LEU A 314 -14.83 -5.32 -14.05
CA LEU A 314 -15.63 -4.08 -14.12
C LEU A 314 -14.78 -2.82 -14.33
N MET A 315 -14.18 -2.67 -15.52
CA MET A 315 -13.40 -1.48 -15.92
C MET A 315 -14.24 -0.29 -16.39
N ASP A 316 -15.57 -0.43 -16.56
CA ASP A 316 -16.36 0.58 -17.28
C ASP A 316 -16.95 1.72 -16.44
N THR A 317 -16.81 1.73 -15.11
CA THR A 317 -17.63 2.63 -14.26
C THR A 317 -16.88 3.78 -13.58
N CYS A 318 -15.55 3.82 -13.61
CA CYS A 318 -14.77 4.90 -13.00
C CYS A 318 -14.04 5.72 -14.07
N VAL A 319 -14.78 6.36 -14.96
CA VAL A 319 -14.18 7.26 -15.94
C VAL A 319 -13.89 8.59 -15.26
N GLY A 320 -12.63 8.78 -14.82
CA GLY A 320 -12.07 10.11 -14.63
C GLY A 320 -11.91 10.79 -15.99
N VAL A 321 -12.07 12.11 -16.04
CA VAL A 321 -11.77 12.86 -17.25
C VAL A 321 -10.25 12.89 -17.42
N ASP A 322 -9.73 12.11 -18.36
CA ASP A 322 -8.33 12.17 -18.79
C ASP A 322 -8.05 13.52 -19.48
N GLU A 323 -6.89 14.12 -19.18
CA GLU A 323 -6.26 15.18 -19.99
C GLU A 323 -4.83 14.79 -20.40
#